data_AF-A0A7J2H7B7-F1
#
_entry.id   AF-A0A7J2H7B7-F1
#
_cell.length_a   1.000
_cell.length_b   1.000
_cell.length_c   1.000
_cell.angle_alpha   90.00
_cell.angle_beta   90.00
_cell.angle_gamma   90.00
#
_symmetry.space_group_name_H-M   'P 1'
#
loop_
_entity.id
_entity.type
_entity.pdbx_description
1 polymer ?
#
loop_
_entity_poly.entity_id
_entity_poly.type
_entity_poly.pdbx_seq_one_letter_code
_entity_poly.pdbx_strand_id
1 'polypeptide(L)'
;MMEVGRVVAVYGRNVLRFAVPEERMRLVLRPGTYVKVRAEGLWLYAMVVSFNLLDELYRSSRIVEELEGYLEFRPSRNELVATLVGYSDSTSLGRGVPVLPRPGQKVYLVPSEELAAVMGRGDVELGTLSYDERVKFSLHLNMLCSRHFAILAMTGAGKSNTVAVILASILTRYPYARIVLIDTHSEYVPLKERFSETVHVLSPAGRISRLVEARYGVEPERLEIPLWTLSFEEVANLLRLGPQATKQLMYLRTALQEVRRRRFPSAATDDPVYYTPEELRSAVKAIPARDRSLEDLQLKLESLMENVDLRYITKPEYSDEVYLRAEGEEPWRSVKTYLEVYGRILRAGLNVIALGGLPSEAQASTTATLLKAIWRLIGAGVLAGEAMPTLVVVEEAHLYAPQGRWSPAREVLEKIAKEGRKFGIGLGVVSQRPRELSQTLLAQCGTLIALRTVNPEDQRHILSSMEDVARELIEGLSGLRIGEALISGPAAPLPAIVKVYHFPHKFGIDLGGKDINWVEEWSRKPRILDLAPFIIGELEEEERRERLSLEEFL
;
A
#
# COMPACT_ATOMS: atom_id res chain seq x y z
N MET A 1 -28.27 19.76 -22.91
CA MET A 1 -26.81 19.60 -23.06
C MET A 1 -26.20 20.94 -23.39
N MET A 2 -25.20 21.39 -22.65
CA MET A 2 -24.57 22.70 -22.84
C MET A 2 -23.34 22.55 -23.73
N GLU A 3 -23.38 23.14 -24.93
CA GLU A 3 -22.22 23.21 -25.82
C GLU A 3 -21.17 24.13 -25.19
N VAL A 4 -19.90 23.73 -25.20
CA VAL A 4 -18.78 24.52 -24.64
C VAL A 4 -17.75 24.92 -25.69
N GLY A 5 -17.68 24.21 -26.82
CA GLY A 5 -16.67 24.49 -27.82
C GLY A 5 -16.75 23.59 -29.03
N ARG A 6 -15.69 23.61 -29.84
CA ARG A 6 -15.56 22.77 -31.05
C ARG A 6 -14.21 22.11 -31.14
N VAL A 7 -14.21 20.87 -31.62
CA VAL A 7 -12.97 20.12 -31.88
C VAL A 7 -12.15 20.86 -32.92
N VAL A 8 -10.90 21.17 -32.57
CA VAL A 8 -9.91 21.78 -33.46
C VAL A 8 -9.08 20.68 -34.10
N ALA A 9 -8.60 19.74 -33.29
CA ALA A 9 -7.74 18.65 -33.73
C ALA A 9 -7.84 17.45 -32.79
N VAL A 10 -7.50 16.28 -33.32
CA VAL A 10 -7.31 15.04 -32.54
C VAL A 10 -5.91 14.53 -32.84
N TYR A 11 -5.11 14.32 -31.80
CA TYR A 11 -3.74 13.83 -31.90
C TYR A 11 -3.63 12.42 -31.31
N GLY A 12 -2.91 11.54 -32.00
CA GLY A 12 -2.77 10.16 -31.57
C GLY A 12 -4.12 9.44 -31.46
N ARG A 13 -4.32 8.71 -30.35
CA ARG A 13 -5.54 7.91 -30.12
C ARG A 13 -6.46 8.48 -29.05
N ASN A 14 -6.01 9.44 -28.25
CA ASN A 14 -6.74 9.88 -27.07
C ASN A 14 -6.60 11.38 -26.77
N VAL A 15 -5.86 12.17 -27.55
CA VAL A 15 -5.69 13.60 -27.26
C VAL A 15 -6.64 14.42 -28.12
N LEU A 16 -7.55 15.13 -27.47
CA LEU A 16 -8.53 16.02 -28.07
C LEU A 16 -8.13 17.48 -27.82
N ARG A 17 -8.00 18.27 -28.89
CA ARG A 17 -7.90 19.73 -28.77
C ARG A 17 -9.19 20.38 -29.22
N PHE A 18 -9.70 21.31 -28.43
CA PHE A 18 -10.94 22.01 -28.74
C PHE A 18 -10.86 23.49 -28.37
N ALA A 19 -11.48 24.32 -29.21
CA ALA A 19 -11.57 25.75 -29.02
C ALA A 19 -12.82 26.08 -28.20
N VAL A 20 -12.67 27.00 -27.25
CA VAL A 20 -13.73 27.40 -26.31
C VAL A 20 -13.94 28.91 -26.42
N PRO A 21 -15.17 29.40 -26.67
CA PRO A 21 -15.46 30.83 -26.62
C PRO A 21 -15.21 31.42 -25.24
N GLU A 22 -14.75 32.67 -25.18
CA GLU A 22 -14.40 33.40 -23.94
C GLU A 22 -15.51 33.30 -22.88
N GLU A 23 -16.76 33.50 -23.28
CA GLU A 23 -17.93 33.49 -22.40
C GLU A 23 -18.21 32.12 -21.76
N ARG A 24 -17.65 31.04 -22.33
CA ARG A 24 -17.80 29.66 -21.85
C ARG A 24 -16.57 29.14 -21.11
N MET A 25 -15.46 29.88 -21.10
CA MET A 25 -14.20 29.48 -20.47
C MET A 25 -14.36 29.08 -19.01
N ARG A 26 -15.13 29.88 -18.24
CA ARG A 26 -15.41 29.63 -16.81
C ARG A 26 -15.97 28.24 -16.49
N LEU A 27 -16.57 27.56 -17.48
CA LEU A 27 -17.18 26.24 -17.32
C LEU A 27 -16.17 25.10 -17.41
N VAL A 28 -15.02 25.35 -18.04
CA VAL A 28 -14.02 24.30 -18.38
C VAL A 28 -12.60 24.64 -17.93
N LEU A 29 -12.37 25.82 -17.33
CA LEU A 29 -11.07 26.31 -16.86
C LEU A 29 -10.44 25.54 -15.69
N ARG A 30 -11.11 24.51 -15.16
CA ARG A 30 -10.57 23.68 -14.07
C ARG A 30 -10.00 22.37 -14.62
N PRO A 31 -8.74 22.01 -14.32
CA PRO A 31 -8.22 20.68 -14.63
C PRO A 31 -9.15 19.60 -14.07
N GLY A 32 -9.29 18.50 -14.81
CA GLY A 32 -10.20 17.41 -14.41
C GLY A 32 -11.65 17.60 -14.86
N THR A 33 -12.02 18.76 -15.42
CA THR A 33 -13.38 18.98 -15.94
C THR A 33 -13.69 18.00 -17.06
N TYR A 34 -14.86 17.38 -17.01
CA TYR A 34 -15.32 16.45 -18.04
C TYR A 34 -16.12 17.15 -19.14
N VAL A 35 -15.71 16.89 -20.38
CA VAL A 35 -16.45 17.23 -21.59
C VAL A 35 -16.78 15.95 -22.36
N LYS A 36 -17.77 16.02 -23.25
CA LYS A 36 -18.10 14.93 -24.16
C LYS A 36 -18.33 15.39 -25.59
N VAL A 37 -18.01 14.51 -26.53
CA VAL A 37 -18.19 14.72 -27.96
C VAL A 37 -18.89 13.51 -28.56
N ARG A 38 -19.72 13.72 -29.59
CA ARG A 38 -20.45 12.64 -30.25
C ARG A 38 -19.70 12.15 -31.49
N ALA A 39 -19.39 10.87 -31.56
CA ALA A 39 -18.72 10.24 -32.69
C ALA A 39 -19.37 8.90 -33.02
N GLU A 40 -19.79 8.72 -34.28
CA GLU A 40 -20.39 7.47 -34.79
C GLU A 40 -21.48 6.85 -33.89
N GLY A 41 -22.35 7.70 -33.33
CA GLY A 41 -23.45 7.28 -32.46
C GLY A 41 -23.09 7.15 -30.97
N LEU A 42 -21.80 7.15 -30.62
CA LEU A 42 -21.28 7.05 -29.26
C LEU A 42 -21.04 8.44 -28.63
N TRP A 43 -21.13 8.52 -27.31
CA TRP A 43 -20.63 9.64 -26.53
C TRP A 43 -19.24 9.33 -26.03
N LEU A 44 -18.23 10.08 -26.47
CA LEU A 44 -16.88 9.97 -25.96
C LEU A 44 -16.68 10.97 -24.82
N TYR A 45 -16.18 10.50 -23.68
CA TYR A 45 -15.84 11.33 -22.52
C TYR A 45 -14.37 11.73 -22.61
N ALA A 46 -14.10 13.02 -22.39
CA ALA A 46 -12.76 13.54 -22.31
C ALA A 46 -12.58 14.37 -21.03
N MET A 47 -11.44 14.21 -20.37
CA MET A 47 -11.06 14.98 -19.21
C MET A 47 -10.08 16.09 -19.62
N VAL A 48 -10.38 17.35 -19.29
CA VAL A 48 -9.52 18.49 -19.57
C VAL A 48 -8.24 18.40 -18.72
N VAL A 49 -7.09 18.47 -19.37
CA VAL A 49 -5.77 18.27 -18.73
C VAL A 49 -4.84 19.46 -18.89
N SER A 50 -4.94 20.23 -19.98
CA SER A 50 -4.05 21.36 -20.24
C SER A 50 -4.77 22.49 -20.98
N PHE A 51 -4.25 23.70 -20.81
CA PHE A 51 -4.84 24.95 -21.26
C PHE A 51 -3.82 25.73 -22.09
N ASN A 52 -4.17 26.08 -23.31
CA ASN A 52 -3.40 26.97 -24.16
C ASN A 52 -4.23 28.24 -24.40
N LEU A 53 -4.03 29.22 -23.53
CA LEU A 53 -4.76 30.49 -23.55
C LEU A 53 -3.84 31.56 -24.14
N LEU A 54 -4.20 32.03 -25.33
CA LEU A 54 -3.42 33.01 -26.06
C LEU A 54 -4.31 34.17 -26.44
N ASP A 55 -3.86 35.38 -26.16
CA ASP A 55 -4.42 36.58 -26.75
C ASP A 55 -3.62 36.92 -28.01
N GLU A 56 -4.27 36.85 -29.19
CA GLU A 56 -3.59 37.04 -30.47
C GLU A 56 -3.10 38.48 -30.67
N LEU A 57 -3.70 39.48 -29.99
CA LEU A 57 -3.22 40.85 -30.02
C LEU A 57 -1.93 41.00 -29.23
N TYR A 58 -1.87 40.48 -28.00
CA TYR A 58 -0.64 40.49 -27.21
C TYR A 58 0.47 39.67 -27.86
N ARG A 59 0.12 38.60 -28.58
CA ARG A 59 1.10 37.81 -29.35
C ARG A 59 1.68 38.57 -30.53
N SER A 60 0.88 39.39 -31.20
CA SER A 60 1.26 40.09 -32.43
C SER A 60 1.83 41.50 -32.21
N SER A 61 1.53 42.13 -31.06
CA SER A 61 2.01 43.48 -30.71
C SER A 61 3.37 43.47 -30.00
N ARG A 62 4.15 44.55 -30.16
CA ARG A 62 5.42 44.79 -29.45
C ARG A 62 5.29 45.70 -28.23
N ILE A 63 4.16 46.40 -28.07
CA ILE A 63 3.93 47.39 -27.01
C ILE A 63 2.60 47.06 -26.34
N VAL A 64 2.64 46.85 -25.03
CA VAL A 64 1.49 46.40 -24.22
C VAL A 64 0.52 47.56 -23.96
N GLU A 65 1.03 48.78 -23.74
CA GLU A 65 0.20 49.96 -23.41
C GLU A 65 -0.73 50.39 -24.55
N GLU A 66 -0.38 50.15 -25.82
CA GLU A 66 -1.23 50.48 -26.98
C GLU A 66 -2.47 49.57 -27.09
N LEU A 67 -2.42 48.36 -26.52
CA LEU A 67 -3.51 47.38 -26.57
C LEU A 67 -4.54 47.57 -25.45
N GLU A 68 -4.16 48.22 -24.35
CA GLU A 68 -5.08 48.50 -23.24
C GLU A 68 -6.20 49.48 -23.63
N GLY A 69 -5.98 50.30 -24.67
CA GLY A 69 -6.98 51.22 -25.23
C GLY A 69 -8.05 50.58 -26.12
N TYR A 70 -7.84 49.35 -26.61
CA TYR A 70 -8.79 48.62 -27.46
C TYR A 70 -9.47 47.50 -26.67
N LEU A 71 -10.44 47.86 -25.82
CA LEU A 71 -11.14 46.91 -24.94
C LEU A 71 -12.19 46.04 -25.68
N GLU A 72 -12.71 46.49 -26.82
CA GLU A 72 -13.90 45.86 -27.43
C GLU A 72 -13.60 44.70 -28.42
N PHE A 73 -12.38 44.60 -28.96
CA PHE A 73 -12.03 43.53 -29.90
C PHE A 73 -10.71 42.87 -29.52
N ARG A 74 -10.77 41.83 -28.69
CA ARG A 74 -9.64 40.96 -28.35
C ARG A 74 -9.88 39.55 -28.91
N PRO A 75 -9.38 39.22 -30.12
CA PRO A 75 -9.42 37.85 -30.62
C PRO A 75 -8.59 36.95 -29.69
N SER A 76 -9.26 36.21 -28.81
CA SER A 76 -8.64 35.18 -27.97
C SER A 76 -8.64 33.84 -28.70
N ARG A 77 -7.50 33.14 -28.63
CA ARG A 77 -7.36 31.75 -29.06
C ARG A 77 -7.27 30.88 -27.80
N ASN A 78 -8.44 30.51 -27.31
CA ASN A 78 -8.58 29.61 -26.17
C ASN A 78 -8.69 28.17 -26.64
N GLU A 79 -7.57 27.45 -26.63
CA GLU A 79 -7.50 26.05 -27.02
C GLU A 79 -7.21 25.19 -25.80
N LEU A 80 -8.11 24.25 -25.50
CA LEU A 80 -7.96 23.33 -24.39
C LEU A 80 -7.57 21.95 -24.90
N VAL A 81 -6.75 21.25 -24.12
CA VAL A 81 -6.36 19.86 -24.37
C VAL A 81 -7.10 18.99 -23.38
N ALA A 82 -7.83 18.01 -23.89
CA ALA A 82 -8.50 16.98 -23.11
C ALA A 82 -8.03 15.59 -23.54
N THR A 83 -7.95 14.68 -22.57
CA THR A 83 -7.67 13.27 -22.83
C THR A 83 -8.99 12.52 -22.90
N LEU A 84 -9.25 11.82 -24.00
CA LEU A 84 -10.36 10.88 -24.15
C LEU A 84 -10.12 9.68 -23.24
N VAL A 85 -11.06 9.43 -22.34
CA VAL A 85 -10.91 8.48 -21.23
C VAL A 85 -11.90 7.32 -21.26
N GLY A 86 -12.98 7.45 -22.04
CA GLY A 86 -13.98 6.40 -22.19
C GLY A 86 -15.08 6.80 -23.15
N TYR A 87 -16.05 5.90 -23.30
CA TYR A 87 -17.21 6.13 -24.14
C TYR A 87 -18.47 5.58 -23.46
N SER A 88 -19.63 6.05 -23.88
CA SER A 88 -20.92 5.48 -23.50
C SER A 88 -21.76 5.22 -24.74
N ASP A 89 -22.36 4.03 -24.78
CA ASP A 89 -23.49 3.73 -25.65
C ASP A 89 -24.81 4.00 -24.91
N SER A 90 -25.98 3.72 -25.52
CA SER A 90 -27.28 3.97 -24.88
C SER A 90 -27.52 3.19 -23.59
N THR A 91 -26.67 2.22 -23.25
CA THR A 91 -26.88 1.22 -22.19
C THR A 91 -25.69 1.03 -21.25
N SER A 92 -24.46 1.32 -21.68
CA SER A 92 -23.24 0.97 -20.96
C SER A 92 -22.11 1.99 -21.14
N LEU A 93 -21.28 2.12 -20.11
CA LEU A 93 -20.04 2.89 -20.16
C LEU A 93 -18.88 1.93 -20.45
N GLY A 94 -18.15 2.19 -21.52
CA GLY A 94 -16.93 1.49 -21.91
C GLY A 94 -15.68 2.33 -21.68
N ARG A 95 -14.55 1.64 -21.58
CA ARG A 95 -13.23 2.26 -21.49
C ARG A 95 -12.52 2.25 -22.83
N GLY A 96 -11.56 3.16 -22.96
CA GLY A 96 -10.81 3.34 -24.20
C GLY A 96 -11.58 4.21 -25.20
N VAL A 97 -11.07 4.23 -26.43
CA VAL A 97 -11.52 5.15 -27.48
C VAL A 97 -11.73 4.35 -28.77
N PRO A 98 -12.95 3.80 -29.00
CA PRO A 98 -13.22 2.93 -30.15
C PRO A 98 -13.27 3.71 -31.47
N VAL A 99 -13.68 4.97 -31.41
CA VAL A 99 -13.81 5.88 -32.56
C VAL A 99 -13.26 7.25 -32.18
N LEU A 100 -12.75 7.98 -33.18
CA LEU A 100 -12.21 9.32 -32.97
C LEU A 100 -13.21 10.39 -33.42
N PRO A 101 -13.33 11.52 -32.68
CA PRO A 101 -14.12 12.64 -33.14
C PRO A 101 -13.44 13.34 -34.32
N ARG A 102 -14.23 14.03 -35.15
CA ARG A 102 -13.74 14.81 -36.29
C ARG A 102 -13.56 16.28 -35.92
N PRO A 103 -12.58 16.99 -36.51
CA PRO A 103 -12.51 18.45 -36.44
C PRO A 103 -13.85 19.11 -36.81
N GLY A 104 -14.18 20.19 -36.11
CA GLY A 104 -15.43 20.94 -36.27
C GLY A 104 -16.61 20.42 -35.45
N GLN A 105 -16.55 19.20 -34.91
CA GLN A 105 -17.61 18.64 -34.07
C GLN A 105 -17.80 19.44 -32.78
N LYS A 106 -19.04 19.47 -32.28
CA LYS A 106 -19.42 20.17 -31.06
C LYS A 106 -18.96 19.41 -29.82
N VAL A 107 -18.38 20.14 -28.88
CA VAL A 107 -17.98 19.65 -27.56
C VAL A 107 -18.98 20.16 -26.54
N TYR A 108 -19.42 19.29 -25.63
CA TYR A 108 -20.42 19.58 -24.61
C TYR A 108 -19.85 19.38 -23.21
N LEU A 109 -20.28 20.19 -22.25
CA LEU A 109 -20.01 19.89 -20.83
C LEU A 109 -20.80 18.65 -20.42
N VAL A 110 -20.17 17.76 -19.64
CA VAL A 110 -20.89 16.63 -19.02
C VAL A 110 -21.65 17.14 -17.79
N PRO A 111 -22.98 16.94 -17.70
CA PRO A 111 -23.76 17.32 -16.52
C PRO A 111 -23.31 16.60 -15.25
N SER A 112 -23.39 17.27 -14.11
CA SER A 112 -23.02 16.71 -12.81
C SER A 112 -23.87 15.48 -12.45
N GLU A 113 -25.15 15.46 -12.83
CA GLU A 113 -26.05 14.32 -12.58
C GLU A 113 -25.62 13.08 -13.37
N GLU A 114 -25.16 13.28 -14.61
CA GLU A 114 -24.65 12.22 -15.47
C GLU A 114 -23.33 11.66 -14.92
N LEU A 115 -22.43 12.53 -14.46
CA LEU A 115 -21.19 12.11 -13.80
C LEU A 115 -21.46 11.42 -12.47
N ALA A 116 -22.40 11.89 -11.66
CA ALA A 116 -22.77 11.25 -10.40
C ALA A 116 -23.30 9.83 -10.63
N ALA A 117 -24.08 9.63 -11.70
CA ALA A 117 -24.59 8.32 -12.09
C ALA A 117 -23.47 7.35 -12.53
N VAL A 118 -22.32 7.86 -12.96
CA VAL A 118 -21.17 7.06 -13.41
C VAL A 118 -20.11 6.91 -12.31
N MET A 119 -19.58 8.02 -11.80
CA MET A 119 -18.47 8.08 -10.85
C MET A 119 -18.86 7.62 -9.44
N GLY A 120 -20.14 7.77 -9.07
CA GLY A 120 -20.65 7.41 -7.75
C GLY A 120 -21.00 5.93 -7.61
N ARG A 121 -21.06 5.16 -8.72
CA ARG A 121 -21.41 3.73 -8.70
C ARG A 121 -20.20 2.89 -8.34
N GLY A 122 -19.90 2.77 -7.05
CA GLY A 122 -18.82 1.91 -6.57
C GLY A 122 -19.04 1.39 -5.16
N ASP A 123 -18.03 0.69 -4.68
CA ASP A 123 -18.02 0.01 -3.39
C ASP A 123 -17.28 0.81 -2.32
N VAL A 124 -16.19 1.47 -2.73
CA VAL A 124 -15.29 2.21 -1.84
C VAL A 124 -15.42 3.71 -2.17
N GLU A 125 -16.16 4.44 -1.35
CA GLU A 125 -16.39 5.89 -1.53
C GLU A 125 -15.17 6.70 -1.03
N LEU A 126 -14.36 7.19 -1.96
CA LEU A 126 -13.05 7.78 -1.65
C LEU A 126 -13.09 9.31 -1.46
N GLY A 127 -13.98 9.99 -2.17
CA GLY A 127 -13.98 11.44 -2.25
C GLY A 127 -15.01 11.99 -3.22
N THR A 128 -14.73 13.19 -3.72
CA THR A 128 -15.53 13.88 -4.74
C THR A 128 -14.64 14.31 -5.91
N LEU A 129 -15.21 14.58 -7.07
CA LEU A 129 -14.43 15.17 -8.17
C LEU A 129 -13.84 16.51 -7.72
N SER A 130 -12.55 16.73 -7.94
CA SER A 130 -11.84 17.94 -7.47
C SER A 130 -12.48 19.24 -8.00
N TYR A 131 -13.01 19.23 -9.22
CA TYR A 131 -13.63 20.42 -9.81
C TYR A 131 -15.11 20.60 -9.44
N ASP A 132 -15.79 19.55 -8.96
CA ASP A 132 -17.23 19.55 -8.61
C ASP A 132 -17.53 18.62 -7.42
N GLU A 133 -17.62 19.21 -6.23
CA GLU A 133 -17.81 18.50 -4.96
C GLU A 133 -19.18 17.79 -4.84
N ARG A 134 -20.14 18.09 -5.72
CA ARG A 134 -21.45 17.41 -5.73
C ARG A 134 -21.36 16.00 -6.30
N VAL A 135 -20.30 15.71 -7.06
CA VAL A 135 -20.10 14.41 -7.70
C VAL A 135 -19.20 13.56 -6.84
N LYS A 136 -19.80 12.59 -6.14
CA LYS A 136 -19.06 11.56 -5.39
C LYS A 136 -18.28 10.66 -6.35
N PHE A 137 -17.13 10.19 -5.88
CA PHE A 137 -16.27 9.25 -6.59
C PHE A 137 -16.06 7.99 -5.75
N SER A 138 -16.39 6.84 -6.34
CA SER A 138 -16.25 5.53 -5.72
C SER A 138 -15.49 4.55 -6.60
N LEU A 139 -14.72 3.66 -5.98
CA LEU A 139 -13.98 2.59 -6.65
C LEU A 139 -14.76 1.27 -6.60
N HIS A 140 -14.64 0.46 -7.64
CA HIS A 140 -15.15 -0.92 -7.66
C HIS A 140 -14.20 -1.85 -6.88
N LEU A 141 -14.68 -2.45 -5.79
CA LEU A 141 -13.85 -3.24 -4.87
C LEU A 141 -13.27 -4.49 -5.54
N ASN A 142 -14.10 -5.21 -6.31
CA ASN A 142 -13.64 -6.41 -7.02
C ASN A 142 -12.49 -6.10 -7.98
N MET A 143 -12.56 -5.00 -8.71
CA MET A 143 -11.49 -4.59 -9.62
C MET A 143 -10.27 -4.08 -8.84
N LEU A 144 -10.47 -3.33 -7.74
CA LEU A 144 -9.40 -2.84 -6.88
C LEU A 144 -8.57 -3.99 -6.30
N CYS A 145 -9.22 -5.03 -5.79
CA CYS A 145 -8.54 -6.19 -5.20
C CYS A 145 -7.97 -7.13 -6.27
N SER A 146 -8.74 -7.47 -7.31
CA SER A 146 -8.33 -8.50 -8.29
C SER A 146 -7.28 -8.04 -9.31
N ARG A 147 -7.14 -6.72 -9.52
CA ARG A 147 -6.14 -6.13 -10.42
C ARG A 147 -5.01 -5.45 -9.66
N HIS A 148 -5.01 -5.51 -8.33
CA HIS A 148 -4.09 -4.80 -7.47
C HIS A 148 -4.15 -3.27 -7.66
N PHE A 149 -3.57 -2.52 -6.72
CA PHE A 149 -3.49 -1.07 -6.83
C PHE A 149 -2.22 -0.51 -6.22
N ALA A 150 -1.81 0.66 -6.73
CA ALA A 150 -0.68 1.42 -6.21
C ALA A 150 -1.14 2.81 -5.74
N ILE A 151 -0.74 3.19 -4.53
CA ILE A 151 -0.88 4.55 -4.01
C ILE A 151 0.50 5.20 -3.98
N LEU A 152 0.69 6.19 -4.83
CA LEU A 152 1.98 6.87 -5.03
C LEU A 152 1.84 8.35 -4.67
N ALA A 153 2.74 8.85 -3.84
CA ALA A 153 2.67 10.21 -3.31
C ALA A 153 4.07 10.76 -3.02
N MET A 154 4.23 12.08 -2.90
CA MET A 154 5.35 12.63 -2.12
C MET A 154 4.98 12.73 -0.63
N THR A 155 5.98 12.96 0.23
CA THR A 155 5.77 13.25 1.66
C THR A 155 4.80 14.42 1.83
N GLY A 156 3.83 14.28 2.75
CA GLY A 156 2.83 15.32 3.04
C GLY A 156 1.70 15.46 2.01
N ALA A 157 1.66 14.68 0.93
CA ALA A 157 0.60 14.82 -0.08
C ALA A 157 -0.77 14.24 0.33
N GLY A 158 -0.81 13.41 1.39
CA GLY A 158 -2.04 12.75 1.88
C GLY A 158 -2.08 11.23 1.69
N LYS A 159 -0.92 10.57 1.61
CA LYS A 159 -0.78 9.11 1.42
C LYS A 159 -1.52 8.31 2.49
N SER A 160 -1.17 8.50 3.77
CA SER A 160 -1.76 7.75 4.88
C SER A 160 -3.26 8.04 5.05
N ASN A 161 -3.67 9.30 4.82
CA ASN A 161 -5.08 9.68 4.74
C ASN A 161 -5.84 8.87 3.67
N THR A 162 -5.27 8.74 2.47
CA THR A 162 -5.91 8.03 1.35
C THR A 162 -6.05 6.54 1.66
N VAL A 163 -5.01 5.91 2.22
CA VAL A 163 -5.06 4.52 2.70
C VAL A 163 -6.17 4.36 3.73
N ALA A 164 -6.19 5.21 4.76
CA ALA A 164 -7.17 5.11 5.84
C ALA A 164 -8.62 5.29 5.35
N VAL A 165 -8.88 6.21 4.41
CA VAL A 165 -10.22 6.37 3.81
C VAL A 165 -10.64 5.12 3.05
N ILE A 166 -9.75 4.49 2.27
CA ILE A 166 -10.04 3.24 1.56
C ILE A 166 -10.37 2.13 2.56
N LEU A 167 -9.51 1.91 3.55
CA LEU A 167 -9.69 0.87 4.57
C LEU A 167 -10.99 1.06 5.35
N ALA A 168 -11.24 2.26 5.87
CA ALA A 168 -12.45 2.56 6.62
C ALA A 168 -13.73 2.46 5.76
N SER A 169 -13.67 2.84 4.48
CA SER A 169 -14.81 2.70 3.57
C SER A 169 -15.14 1.23 3.29
N ILE A 170 -14.13 0.36 3.18
CA ILE A 170 -14.34 -1.09 3.06
C ILE A 170 -14.95 -1.64 4.35
N LEU A 171 -14.36 -1.34 5.52
CA LEU A 171 -14.83 -1.84 6.81
C LEU A 171 -16.26 -1.41 7.13
N THR A 172 -16.64 -0.19 6.75
CA THR A 172 -18.00 0.34 6.99
C THR A 172 -19.07 -0.44 6.20
N ARG A 173 -18.72 -0.99 5.04
CA ARG A 173 -19.68 -1.65 4.14
C ARG A 173 -19.60 -3.17 4.16
N TYR A 174 -18.43 -3.73 4.50
CA TYR A 174 -18.14 -5.15 4.40
C TYR A 174 -17.61 -5.69 5.75
N PRO A 175 -18.51 -6.10 6.67
CA PRO A 175 -18.13 -6.50 8.04
C PRO A 175 -17.24 -7.75 8.10
N TYR A 176 -17.24 -8.56 7.04
CA TYR A 176 -16.41 -9.77 6.91
C TYR A 176 -15.22 -9.60 5.95
N ALA A 177 -14.90 -8.35 5.57
CA ALA A 177 -13.70 -8.07 4.78
C ALA A 177 -12.47 -8.61 5.51
N ARG A 178 -11.53 -9.26 4.81
CA ARG A 178 -10.24 -9.67 5.38
C ARG A 178 -9.16 -8.79 4.79
N ILE A 179 -8.58 -7.94 5.63
CA ILE A 179 -7.53 -7.02 5.24
C ILE A 179 -6.33 -7.22 6.14
N VAL A 180 -5.14 -7.31 5.56
CA VAL A 180 -3.86 -7.32 6.27
C VAL A 180 -3.10 -6.07 5.86
N LEU A 181 -2.80 -5.19 6.82
CA LEU A 181 -2.00 -4.00 6.60
C LEU A 181 -0.63 -4.21 7.24
N ILE A 182 0.42 -4.22 6.42
CA ILE A 182 1.81 -4.13 6.90
C ILE A 182 2.09 -2.65 7.16
N ASP A 183 2.05 -2.27 8.44
CA ASP A 183 2.19 -0.89 8.91
C ASP A 183 3.63 -0.65 9.36
N THR A 184 4.37 0.12 8.57
CA THR A 184 5.83 0.27 8.72
C THR A 184 6.18 1.24 9.83
N HIS A 185 5.33 2.24 10.05
CA HIS A 185 5.53 3.32 11.01
C HIS A 185 4.52 3.29 12.16
N SER A 186 3.63 2.29 12.19
CA SER A 186 2.55 2.15 13.15
C SER A 186 1.57 3.33 13.11
N GLU A 187 1.30 3.92 11.94
CA GLU A 187 0.45 5.12 11.78
C GLU A 187 -1.05 4.81 11.83
N TYR A 188 -1.44 3.55 11.63
CA TYR A 188 -2.85 3.16 11.48
C TYR A 188 -3.43 2.50 12.72
N VAL A 189 -2.63 2.33 13.79
CA VAL A 189 -3.08 1.85 15.10
C VAL A 189 -4.32 2.59 15.63
N PRO A 190 -4.43 3.93 15.52
CA PRO A 190 -5.63 4.65 15.99
C PRO A 190 -6.96 4.23 15.34
N LEU A 191 -6.95 3.53 14.20
CA LEU A 191 -8.17 2.97 13.61
C LEU A 191 -8.92 2.05 14.59
N LYS A 192 -8.21 1.44 15.55
CA LYS A 192 -8.78 0.61 16.62
C LYS A 192 -9.80 1.37 17.49
N GLU A 193 -9.61 2.68 17.69
CA GLU A 193 -10.51 3.51 18.48
C GLU A 193 -11.91 3.58 17.86
N ARG A 194 -11.97 3.76 16.53
CA ARG A 194 -13.24 3.88 15.80
C ARG A 194 -13.86 2.54 15.44
N PHE A 195 -13.04 1.53 15.16
CA PHE A 195 -13.45 0.25 14.61
C PHE A 195 -13.05 -0.91 15.54
N SER A 196 -13.35 -0.81 16.83
CA SER A 196 -12.89 -1.73 17.90
C SER A 196 -13.11 -3.20 17.59
N GLU A 197 -14.27 -3.56 17.02
CA GLU A 197 -14.65 -4.95 16.75
C GLU A 197 -14.02 -5.53 15.48
N THR A 198 -13.56 -4.67 14.56
CA THR A 198 -13.09 -5.10 13.24
C THR A 198 -11.64 -4.72 12.96
N VAL A 199 -10.98 -3.95 13.83
CA VAL A 199 -9.54 -3.68 13.73
C VAL A 199 -8.82 -4.50 14.78
N HIS A 200 -7.83 -5.27 14.35
CA HIS A 200 -6.94 -6.05 15.20
C HIS A 200 -5.53 -5.49 15.03
N VAL A 201 -4.89 -5.09 16.12
CA VAL A 201 -3.52 -4.58 16.08
C VAL A 201 -2.62 -5.69 16.58
N LEU A 202 -1.69 -6.15 15.75
CA LEU A 202 -0.70 -7.16 16.10
C LEU A 202 0.69 -6.55 16.04
N SER A 203 1.52 -6.78 17.05
CA SER A 203 2.91 -6.33 17.06
C SER A 203 3.85 -7.36 17.69
N PRO A 204 5.14 -7.36 17.33
CA PRO A 204 6.15 -8.05 18.10
C PRO A 204 6.06 -7.72 19.60
N ALA A 205 6.22 -8.72 20.45
CA ALA A 205 6.25 -8.53 21.90
C ALA A 205 7.45 -7.68 22.34
N GLY A 206 7.49 -7.31 23.62
CA GLY A 206 8.61 -6.56 24.21
C GLY A 206 8.59 -5.08 23.84
N ARG A 207 9.73 -4.56 23.37
CA ARG A 207 9.93 -3.12 23.10
C ARG A 207 8.89 -2.55 22.13
N ILE A 208 8.58 -3.27 21.04
CA ILE A 208 7.66 -2.78 20.01
C ILE A 208 6.22 -2.67 20.54
N SER A 209 5.75 -3.71 21.22
CA SER A 209 4.45 -3.69 21.91
C SER A 209 4.31 -2.52 22.88
N ARG A 210 5.32 -2.29 23.74
CA ARG A 210 5.35 -1.17 24.70
C ARG A 210 5.34 0.19 23.99
N LEU A 211 6.01 0.33 22.84
CA LEU A 211 5.98 1.56 22.05
C LEU A 211 4.59 1.84 21.47
N VAL A 212 3.90 0.81 20.97
CA VAL A 212 2.53 0.94 20.44
C VAL A 212 1.57 1.36 21.57
N GLU A 213 1.64 0.68 22.72
CA GLU A 213 0.81 0.98 23.89
C GLU A 213 1.08 2.38 24.42
N ALA A 214 2.34 2.77 24.63
CA ALA A 214 2.69 4.09 25.13
C ALA A 214 2.28 5.22 24.18
N ARG A 215 2.31 4.99 22.86
CA ARG A 215 1.99 6.00 21.86
C ARG A 215 0.49 6.17 21.62
N TYR A 216 -0.28 5.08 21.71
CA TYR A 216 -1.68 5.06 21.27
C TYR A 216 -2.68 4.61 22.32
N GLY A 217 -2.24 4.14 23.50
CA GLY A 217 -3.11 3.58 24.53
C GLY A 217 -3.80 2.28 24.09
N VAL A 218 -3.25 1.60 23.07
CA VAL A 218 -3.77 0.34 22.53
C VAL A 218 -2.81 -0.77 22.89
N GLU A 219 -3.25 -1.74 23.67
CA GLU A 219 -2.51 -2.98 23.91
C GLU A 219 -2.60 -3.87 22.66
N PRO A 220 -1.49 -4.12 21.95
CA PRO A 220 -1.51 -4.92 20.75
C PRO A 220 -1.52 -6.41 21.08
N GLU A 221 -2.15 -7.19 20.21
CA GLU A 221 -2.05 -8.64 20.23
C GLU A 221 -0.64 -9.11 19.87
N ARG A 222 -0.13 -10.15 20.56
CA ARG A 222 1.19 -10.73 20.25
C ARG A 222 1.25 -11.24 18.81
N LEU A 223 2.13 -10.65 18.00
CA LEU A 223 2.55 -11.19 16.72
C LEU A 223 3.70 -12.16 16.96
N GLU A 224 3.54 -13.42 16.53
CA GLU A 224 4.60 -14.42 16.58
C GLU A 224 4.83 -15.06 15.21
N ILE A 225 6.08 -15.36 14.92
CA ILE A 225 6.53 -15.99 13.68
C ILE A 225 7.53 -17.11 14.06
N PRO A 226 7.05 -18.19 14.70
CA PRO A 226 7.92 -19.18 15.32
C PRO A 226 8.90 -19.81 14.34
N LEU A 227 10.15 -20.08 14.73
CA LEU A 227 11.15 -20.69 13.85
C LEU A 227 10.65 -21.97 13.15
N TRP A 228 9.84 -22.78 13.81
CA TRP A 228 9.35 -24.06 13.27
C TRP A 228 8.38 -23.95 12.11
N THR A 229 7.81 -22.76 11.89
CA THR A 229 6.85 -22.52 10.81
C THR A 229 7.53 -22.10 9.51
N LEU A 230 8.81 -21.72 9.59
CA LEU A 230 9.63 -21.20 8.51
C LEU A 230 10.14 -22.31 7.59
N SER A 231 10.30 -21.98 6.31
CA SER A 231 11.05 -22.80 5.35
C SER A 231 12.56 -22.73 5.59
N PHE A 232 13.30 -23.67 4.99
CA PHE A 232 14.75 -23.68 4.99
C PHE A 232 15.36 -22.35 4.54
N GLU A 233 14.82 -21.76 3.47
CA GLU A 233 15.31 -20.49 2.92
C GLU A 233 15.05 -19.32 3.87
N GLU A 234 13.92 -19.30 4.57
CA GLU A 234 13.61 -18.25 5.55
C GLU A 234 14.55 -18.31 6.75
N VAL A 235 14.81 -19.52 7.30
CA VAL A 235 15.80 -19.69 8.37
C VAL A 235 17.20 -19.31 7.89
N ALA A 236 17.59 -19.71 6.68
CA ALA A 236 18.86 -19.33 6.09
C ALA A 236 19.00 -17.81 5.92
N ASN A 237 17.94 -17.12 5.49
CA ASN A 237 17.93 -15.67 5.34
C ASN A 237 18.00 -14.94 6.69
N LEU A 238 17.31 -15.43 7.73
CA LEU A 238 17.44 -14.91 9.10
C LEU A 238 18.87 -15.03 9.62
N LEU A 239 19.56 -16.12 9.27
CA LEU A 239 20.97 -16.36 9.59
C LEU A 239 21.95 -15.69 8.61
N ARG A 240 21.44 -14.89 7.65
CA ARG A 240 22.24 -14.20 6.61
C ARG A 240 23.16 -15.15 5.83
N LEU A 241 22.67 -16.34 5.50
CA LEU A 241 23.39 -17.34 4.72
C LEU A 241 23.09 -17.15 3.23
N GLY A 242 24.04 -16.53 2.51
CA GLY A 242 23.94 -16.39 1.06
C GLY A 242 24.17 -17.72 0.31
N PRO A 243 23.91 -17.77 -1.01
CA PRO A 243 24.07 -18.99 -1.82
C PRO A 243 25.48 -19.60 -1.79
N GLN A 244 26.49 -18.78 -1.48
CA GLN A 244 27.90 -19.20 -1.39
C GLN A 244 28.22 -19.98 -0.10
N ALA A 245 27.35 -19.92 0.92
CA ALA A 245 27.53 -20.59 2.21
C ALA A 245 27.14 -22.07 2.16
N THR A 246 27.61 -22.80 1.14
CA THR A 246 27.14 -24.16 0.77
C THR A 246 27.23 -25.16 1.93
N LYS A 247 28.34 -25.16 2.68
CA LYS A 247 28.50 -26.02 3.87
C LYS A 247 27.55 -25.65 5.00
N GLN A 248 27.42 -24.35 5.33
CA GLN A 248 26.48 -23.90 6.36
C GLN A 248 25.04 -24.24 5.99
N LEU A 249 24.66 -24.04 4.73
CA LEU A 249 23.35 -24.40 4.19
C LEU A 249 23.09 -25.91 4.30
N MET A 250 24.08 -26.74 4.01
CA MET A 250 23.99 -28.19 4.21
C MET A 250 23.79 -28.57 5.68
N TYR A 251 24.59 -28.01 6.59
CA TYR A 251 24.48 -28.27 8.03
C TYR A 251 23.13 -27.83 8.59
N LEU A 252 22.66 -26.63 8.22
CA LEU A 252 21.35 -26.12 8.61
C LEU A 252 20.22 -27.03 8.11
N ARG A 253 20.29 -27.47 6.83
CA ARG A 253 19.30 -28.38 6.25
C ARG A 253 19.23 -29.70 7.01
N THR A 254 20.39 -30.29 7.33
CA THR A 254 20.47 -31.52 8.12
C THR A 254 19.86 -31.34 9.51
N ALA A 255 20.18 -30.25 10.20
CA ALA A 255 19.64 -29.98 11.54
C ALA A 255 18.12 -29.76 11.52
N LEU A 256 17.60 -28.99 10.56
CA LEU A 256 16.15 -28.76 10.40
C LEU A 256 15.39 -30.06 10.09
N GLN A 257 15.96 -30.90 9.22
CA GLN A 257 15.37 -32.18 8.89
C GLN A 257 15.36 -33.13 10.09
N GLU A 258 16.44 -33.16 10.89
CA GLU A 258 16.54 -33.95 12.11
C GLU A 258 15.45 -33.56 13.14
N VAL A 259 15.33 -32.27 13.48
CA VAL A 259 14.37 -31.84 14.50
C VAL A 259 12.92 -32.10 14.09
N ARG A 260 12.59 -31.95 12.80
CA ARG A 260 11.24 -32.24 12.29
C ARG A 260 10.97 -33.74 12.25
N ARG A 261 11.92 -34.55 11.77
CA ARG A 261 11.75 -36.01 11.65
C ARG A 261 11.73 -36.74 12.99
N ARG A 262 12.32 -36.15 14.02
CA ARG A 262 12.19 -36.64 15.40
C ARG A 262 10.73 -36.72 15.85
N ARG A 263 9.88 -35.80 15.39
CA ARG A 263 8.45 -35.75 15.74
C ARG A 263 7.55 -36.37 14.68
N PHE A 264 7.92 -36.24 13.40
CA PHE A 264 7.19 -36.85 12.29
C PHE A 264 8.16 -37.43 11.25
N PRO A 265 8.41 -38.76 11.25
CA PRO A 265 9.48 -39.38 10.45
C PRO A 265 9.45 -39.07 8.94
N SER A 266 8.26 -38.87 8.37
CA SER A 266 8.06 -38.53 6.96
C SER A 266 8.13 -37.03 6.65
N ALA A 267 8.43 -36.17 7.63
CA ALA A 267 8.50 -34.72 7.44
C ALA A 267 9.53 -34.34 6.36
N ALA A 268 9.08 -33.48 5.44
CA ALA A 268 9.94 -32.73 4.54
C ALA A 268 10.63 -31.57 5.27
N THR A 269 11.65 -31.00 4.64
CA THR A 269 12.44 -29.92 5.21
C THR A 269 11.64 -28.64 5.47
N ASP A 270 10.53 -28.42 4.74
CA ASP A 270 9.70 -27.21 4.82
C ASP A 270 8.32 -27.44 5.47
N ASP A 271 8.03 -28.67 5.92
CA ASP A 271 6.78 -28.98 6.63
C ASP A 271 6.76 -28.28 7.99
N PRO A 272 5.69 -27.58 8.38
CA PRO A 272 5.59 -26.88 9.66
C PRO A 272 5.34 -27.88 10.79
N VAL A 273 6.33 -28.72 11.08
CA VAL A 273 6.36 -29.62 12.23
C VAL A 273 7.05 -28.89 13.36
N TYR A 274 6.38 -28.79 14.50
CA TYR A 274 6.85 -28.05 15.67
C TYR A 274 8.27 -28.50 16.05
N TYR A 275 9.11 -27.57 16.47
CA TYR A 275 10.37 -27.76 17.19
C TYR A 275 10.71 -26.48 17.94
N THR A 276 11.45 -26.58 19.03
CA THR A 276 11.91 -25.40 19.77
C THR A 276 13.22 -24.88 19.19
N PRO A 277 13.48 -23.57 19.30
CA PRO A 277 14.76 -22.98 18.90
C PRO A 277 15.99 -23.67 19.54
N GLU A 278 15.86 -24.10 20.81
CA GLU A 278 16.87 -24.88 21.52
C GLU A 278 17.09 -26.28 20.93
N GLU A 279 16.04 -26.95 20.45
CA GLU A 279 16.16 -28.23 19.74
C GLU A 279 16.97 -28.07 18.46
N LEU A 280 16.71 -27.00 17.68
CA LEU A 280 17.48 -26.68 16.47
C LEU A 280 18.95 -26.37 16.80
N ARG A 281 19.20 -25.54 17.83
CA ARG A 281 20.56 -25.23 18.30
C ARG A 281 21.30 -26.50 18.71
N SER A 282 20.64 -27.39 19.43
CA SER A 282 21.21 -28.66 19.87
C SER A 282 21.50 -29.59 18.69
N ALA A 283 20.62 -29.63 17.69
CA ALA A 283 20.82 -30.41 16.47
C ALA A 283 22.03 -29.91 15.67
N VAL A 284 22.21 -28.59 15.52
CA VAL A 284 23.40 -28.01 14.87
C VAL A 284 24.68 -28.32 15.67
N LYS A 285 24.64 -28.26 17.01
CA LYS A 285 25.78 -28.62 17.87
C LYS A 285 26.14 -30.10 17.81
N ALA A 286 25.17 -30.98 17.57
CA ALA A 286 25.37 -32.42 17.50
C ALA A 286 25.95 -32.91 16.16
N ILE A 287 26.08 -32.04 15.14
CA ILE A 287 26.65 -32.41 13.85
C ILE A 287 28.11 -32.85 14.05
N PRO A 288 28.50 -34.08 13.64
CA PRO A 288 29.84 -34.62 13.86
C PRO A 288 30.85 -34.08 12.83
N ALA A 289 30.93 -32.75 12.69
CA ALA A 289 31.91 -32.06 11.88
C ALA A 289 32.67 -31.05 12.75
N ARG A 290 33.92 -30.73 12.37
CA ARG A 290 34.76 -29.75 13.05
C ARG A 290 35.45 -28.89 12.01
N ASP A 291 34.67 -28.00 11.39
CA ASP A 291 35.17 -27.01 10.45
C ASP A 291 34.62 -25.62 10.75
N ARG A 292 35.32 -24.60 10.23
CA ARG A 292 34.98 -23.19 10.45
C ARG A 292 33.57 -22.82 9.96
N SER A 293 33.02 -23.53 8.98
CA SER A 293 31.66 -23.26 8.49
C SER A 293 30.61 -23.70 9.52
N LEU A 294 30.82 -24.84 10.19
CA LEU A 294 29.93 -25.26 11.28
C LEU A 294 30.01 -24.30 12.48
N GLU A 295 31.22 -23.89 12.86
CA GLU A 295 31.44 -22.90 13.95
C GLU A 295 30.75 -21.55 13.63
N ASP A 296 30.90 -21.04 12.41
CA ASP A 296 30.21 -19.83 11.94
C ASP A 296 28.69 -19.96 11.99
N LEU A 297 28.14 -21.12 11.60
CA LEU A 297 26.71 -21.38 11.70
C LEU A 297 26.23 -21.39 13.16
N GLN A 298 26.98 -22.02 14.07
CA GLN A 298 26.66 -22.06 15.49
C GLN A 298 26.65 -20.65 16.10
N LEU A 299 27.66 -19.82 15.80
CA LEU A 299 27.74 -18.43 16.26
C LEU A 299 26.58 -17.59 15.72
N LYS A 300 26.22 -17.74 14.44
CA LYS A 300 25.07 -17.04 13.86
C LYS A 300 23.75 -17.44 14.51
N LEU A 301 23.58 -18.72 14.83
CA LEU A 301 22.40 -19.20 15.52
C LEU A 301 22.33 -18.68 16.97
N GLU A 302 23.46 -18.63 17.69
CA GLU A 302 23.53 -18.02 19.02
C GLU A 302 23.20 -16.52 18.96
N SER A 303 23.79 -15.79 18.02
CA SER A 303 23.46 -14.37 17.81
C SER A 303 21.97 -14.14 17.47
N LEU A 304 21.34 -15.05 16.72
CA LEU A 304 19.90 -14.99 16.46
C LEU A 304 19.08 -15.19 17.75
N MET A 305 19.48 -16.12 18.63
CA MET A 305 18.80 -16.38 19.91
C MET A 305 18.91 -15.21 20.89
N GLU A 306 20.04 -14.50 20.87
CA GLU A 306 20.29 -13.35 21.73
C GLU A 306 19.64 -12.05 21.21
N ASN A 307 19.22 -12.04 19.93
CA ASN A 307 18.62 -10.85 19.34
C ASN A 307 17.21 -10.60 19.90
N VAL A 308 17.12 -9.57 20.75
CA VAL A 308 15.89 -9.20 21.46
C VAL A 308 14.79 -8.74 20.50
N ASP A 309 15.16 -8.05 19.41
CA ASP A 309 14.23 -7.58 18.39
C ASP A 309 13.64 -8.73 17.56
N LEU A 310 14.14 -9.97 17.68
CA LEU A 310 13.66 -11.14 16.95
C LEU A 310 13.04 -12.22 17.87
N ARG A 311 12.77 -11.90 19.13
CA ARG A 311 12.19 -12.87 20.09
C ARG A 311 10.81 -13.40 19.71
N TYR A 312 10.01 -12.65 18.96
CA TYR A 312 8.76 -13.17 18.41
C TYR A 312 8.97 -14.34 17.41
N ILE A 313 10.22 -14.58 16.98
CA ILE A 313 10.63 -15.74 16.18
C ILE A 313 11.30 -16.81 17.06
N THR A 314 12.16 -16.38 17.99
CA THR A 314 13.10 -17.24 18.72
C THR A 314 12.67 -17.61 20.14
N LYS A 315 11.62 -16.96 20.67
CA LYS A 315 10.95 -17.26 21.94
C LYS A 315 9.43 -17.04 21.81
N PRO A 316 8.74 -17.82 20.97
CA PRO A 316 7.33 -17.62 20.68
C PRO A 316 6.44 -18.26 21.76
N GLU A 317 6.37 -17.62 22.93
CA GLU A 317 5.65 -18.12 24.11
C GLU A 317 4.20 -18.51 23.81
N TYR A 318 3.47 -17.70 23.04
CA TYR A 318 2.07 -18.00 22.71
C TYR A 318 1.96 -19.22 21.81
N SER A 319 2.81 -19.36 20.79
CA SER A 319 2.84 -20.55 19.92
C SER A 319 3.20 -21.81 20.70
N ASP A 320 4.12 -21.70 21.67
CA ASP A 320 4.55 -22.81 22.50
C ASP A 320 3.41 -23.27 23.42
N GLU A 321 2.72 -22.33 24.07
CA GLU A 321 1.52 -22.60 24.88
C GLU A 321 0.40 -23.25 24.05
N VAL A 322 0.13 -22.72 22.85
CA VAL A 322 -0.88 -23.26 21.93
C VAL A 322 -0.51 -24.68 21.51
N TYR A 323 0.76 -24.97 21.23
CA TYR A 323 1.18 -26.32 20.92
C TYR A 323 1.04 -27.26 22.12
N LEU A 324 1.45 -26.83 23.32
CA LEU A 324 1.39 -27.65 24.53
C LEU A 324 -0.05 -28.04 24.89
N ARG A 325 -1.02 -27.15 24.69
CA ARG A 325 -2.44 -27.43 24.92
C ARG A 325 -3.14 -28.16 23.76
N ALA A 326 -2.56 -28.17 22.57
CA ALA A 326 -3.17 -28.80 21.40
C ALA A 326 -3.20 -30.33 21.54
N GLU A 327 -4.37 -30.92 21.35
CA GLU A 327 -4.57 -32.37 21.32
C GLU A 327 -4.40 -32.95 19.91
N GLY A 328 -3.91 -34.19 19.86
CA GLY A 328 -3.73 -34.98 18.63
C GLY A 328 -2.30 -35.42 18.39
N GLU A 329 -2.12 -36.26 17.37
CA GLU A 329 -0.83 -36.75 16.92
C GLU A 329 -0.19 -35.82 15.87
N GLU A 330 1.10 -35.99 15.63
CA GLU A 330 1.79 -35.31 14.53
C GLU A 330 1.39 -35.90 13.17
N PRO A 331 1.28 -35.08 12.11
CA PRO A 331 1.58 -33.65 12.05
C PRO A 331 0.39 -32.74 12.42
N TRP A 332 -0.79 -33.30 12.71
CA TRP A 332 -2.02 -32.52 12.92
C TRP A 332 -1.93 -31.59 14.12
N ARG A 333 -1.24 -32.00 15.19
CA ARG A 333 -0.98 -31.13 16.34
C ARG A 333 -0.23 -29.85 15.91
N SER A 334 0.90 -29.98 15.22
CA SER A 334 1.64 -28.84 14.68
C SER A 334 0.82 -28.00 13.70
N VAL A 335 0.03 -28.63 12.82
CA VAL A 335 -0.82 -27.91 11.87
C VAL A 335 -1.92 -27.12 12.58
N LYS A 336 -2.56 -27.66 13.63
CA LYS A 336 -3.54 -26.93 14.43
C LYS A 336 -2.91 -25.70 15.07
N THR A 337 -1.74 -25.83 15.69
CA THR A 337 -0.98 -24.69 16.24
C THR A 337 -0.68 -23.66 15.16
N TYR A 338 -0.22 -24.10 13.98
CA TYR A 338 0.09 -23.22 12.86
C TYR A 338 -1.14 -22.40 12.42
N LEU A 339 -2.29 -23.06 12.30
CA LEU A 339 -3.56 -22.43 11.95
C LEU A 339 -4.03 -21.45 13.03
N GLU A 340 -3.83 -21.75 14.31
CA GLU A 340 -4.22 -20.85 15.40
C GLU A 340 -3.33 -19.59 15.45
N VAL A 341 -2.02 -19.74 15.26
CA VAL A 341 -1.07 -18.61 15.25
C VAL A 341 -1.29 -17.70 14.06
N TYR A 342 -1.26 -18.24 12.83
CA TYR A 342 -1.38 -17.40 11.62
C TYR A 342 -2.83 -17.08 11.24
N GLY A 343 -3.80 -17.89 11.66
CA GLY A 343 -5.22 -17.63 11.43
C GLY A 343 -5.68 -16.32 12.07
N ARG A 344 -5.03 -15.88 13.16
CA ARG A 344 -5.25 -14.57 13.79
C ARG A 344 -5.03 -13.39 12.85
N ILE A 345 -4.11 -13.52 11.88
CA ILE A 345 -3.78 -12.50 10.88
C ILE A 345 -4.81 -12.49 9.74
N LEU A 346 -5.56 -13.58 9.55
CA LEU A 346 -6.58 -13.75 8.51
C LEU A 346 -8.01 -13.65 9.05
N ARG A 347 -8.18 -13.16 10.27
CA ARG A 347 -9.51 -12.88 10.85
C ARG A 347 -10.22 -11.81 10.03
N ALA A 348 -11.56 -11.90 10.02
CA ALA A 348 -12.40 -10.86 9.46
C ALA A 348 -12.11 -9.53 10.17
N GLY A 349 -12.03 -8.45 9.39
CA GLY A 349 -11.57 -7.15 9.81
C GLY A 349 -10.28 -6.69 9.11
N LEU A 350 -9.70 -5.63 9.67
CA LEU A 350 -8.40 -5.08 9.34
C LEU A 350 -7.39 -5.53 10.40
N ASN A 351 -6.45 -6.37 9.99
CA ASN A 351 -5.33 -6.83 10.81
C ASN A 351 -4.13 -5.90 10.53
N VAL A 352 -3.90 -4.96 11.43
CA VAL A 352 -2.77 -4.01 11.38
C VAL A 352 -1.55 -4.70 11.99
N ILE A 353 -0.57 -5.03 11.16
CA ILE A 353 0.72 -5.57 11.59
C ILE A 353 1.65 -4.39 11.84
N ALA A 354 1.72 -3.94 13.09
CA ALA A 354 2.51 -2.80 13.53
C ALA A 354 3.98 -3.21 13.70
N LEU A 355 4.82 -2.83 12.72
CA LEU A 355 6.24 -3.13 12.70
C LEU A 355 7.12 -1.91 13.02
N GLY A 356 6.51 -0.76 13.34
CA GLY A 356 7.22 0.46 13.68
C GLY A 356 8.17 0.29 14.86
N GLY A 357 9.43 0.69 14.68
CA GLY A 357 10.49 0.56 15.68
C GLY A 357 11.42 -0.64 15.46
N LEU A 358 11.04 -1.61 14.63
CA LEU A 358 11.97 -2.66 14.18
C LEU A 358 12.98 -2.12 13.15
N PRO A 359 14.21 -2.66 13.12
CA PRO A 359 15.14 -2.41 12.02
C PRO A 359 14.56 -2.84 10.66
N SER A 360 14.87 -2.12 9.59
CA SER A 360 14.29 -2.36 8.26
C SER A 360 14.51 -3.79 7.73
N GLU A 361 15.65 -4.41 8.05
CA GLU A 361 15.91 -5.81 7.67
C GLU A 361 14.97 -6.79 8.39
N ALA A 362 14.70 -6.57 9.68
CA ALA A 362 13.76 -7.37 10.46
C ALA A 362 12.33 -7.18 9.93
N GLN A 363 11.93 -5.94 9.63
CA GLN A 363 10.64 -5.65 9.00
C GLN A 363 10.47 -6.41 7.67
N ALA A 364 11.51 -6.39 6.82
CA ALA A 364 11.49 -7.07 5.53
C ALA A 364 11.38 -8.60 5.67
N SER A 365 12.16 -9.21 6.56
CA SER A 365 12.11 -10.66 6.81
C SER A 365 10.77 -11.10 7.39
N THR A 366 10.25 -10.34 8.34
CA THR A 366 8.94 -10.57 8.95
C THR A 366 7.82 -10.46 7.94
N THR A 367 7.82 -9.39 7.15
CA THR A 367 6.84 -9.21 6.07
C THR A 367 6.90 -10.36 5.07
N ALA A 368 8.09 -10.78 4.65
CA ALA A 368 8.25 -11.92 3.73
C ALA A 368 7.59 -13.19 4.28
N THR A 369 7.84 -13.48 5.56
CA THR A 369 7.32 -14.67 6.22
C THR A 369 5.80 -14.62 6.37
N LEU A 370 5.26 -13.48 6.80
CA LEU A 370 3.82 -13.28 6.90
C LEU A 370 3.13 -13.46 5.54
N LEU A 371 3.69 -12.88 4.49
CA LEU A 371 3.16 -13.01 3.14
C LEU A 371 3.21 -14.46 2.63
N LYS A 372 4.28 -15.21 2.94
CA LYS A 372 4.40 -16.65 2.61
C LYS A 372 3.37 -17.48 3.38
N ALA A 373 3.16 -17.20 4.65
CA ALA A 373 2.14 -17.87 5.46
C ALA A 373 0.72 -17.58 4.93
N ILE A 374 0.42 -16.31 4.63
CA ILE A 374 -0.85 -15.89 4.02
C ILE A 374 -1.07 -16.61 2.68
N TRP A 375 -0.05 -16.63 1.81
CA TRP A 375 -0.09 -17.35 0.53
C TRP A 375 -0.38 -18.84 0.73
N ARG A 376 0.33 -19.50 1.66
CA ARG A 376 0.16 -20.92 1.97
C ARG A 376 -1.26 -21.23 2.46
N LEU A 377 -1.77 -20.44 3.41
CA LEU A 377 -3.08 -20.65 4.02
C LEU A 377 -4.22 -20.42 3.04
N ILE A 378 -4.19 -19.30 2.32
CA ILE A 378 -5.23 -18.99 1.33
C ILE A 378 -5.18 -19.97 0.17
N GLY A 379 -3.98 -20.31 -0.31
CA GLY A 379 -3.80 -21.32 -1.35
C GLY A 379 -4.36 -22.69 -0.95
N ALA A 380 -4.09 -23.13 0.29
CA ALA A 380 -4.65 -24.36 0.83
C ALA A 380 -6.19 -24.32 0.92
N GLY A 381 -6.77 -23.21 1.36
CA GLY A 381 -8.23 -23.00 1.38
C GLY A 381 -8.85 -23.14 0.00
N VAL A 382 -8.29 -22.46 -1.00
CA VAL A 382 -8.77 -22.51 -2.39
C VAL A 382 -8.70 -23.94 -2.95
N LEU A 383 -7.61 -24.68 -2.67
CA LEU A 383 -7.48 -26.09 -3.08
C LEU A 383 -8.49 -27.00 -2.38
N ALA A 384 -8.87 -26.67 -1.14
CA ALA A 384 -9.93 -27.35 -0.40
C ALA A 384 -11.35 -26.94 -0.82
N GLY A 385 -11.49 -26.01 -1.78
CA GLY A 385 -12.77 -25.53 -2.31
C GLY A 385 -13.35 -24.32 -1.59
N GLU A 386 -12.65 -23.75 -0.61
CA GLU A 386 -13.10 -22.59 0.18
C GLU A 386 -12.26 -21.35 -0.14
N ALA A 387 -12.87 -20.38 -0.84
CA ALA A 387 -12.19 -19.13 -1.15
C ALA A 387 -12.16 -18.20 0.07
N MET A 388 -10.99 -17.64 0.38
CA MET A 388 -10.81 -16.62 1.43
C MET A 388 -10.25 -15.32 0.83
N PRO A 389 -11.09 -14.51 0.15
CA PRO A 389 -10.64 -13.25 -0.44
C PRO A 389 -9.99 -12.36 0.63
N THR A 390 -8.73 -11.98 0.39
CA THR A 390 -7.93 -11.22 1.35
C THR A 390 -7.20 -10.10 0.64
N LEU A 391 -7.34 -8.88 1.15
CA LEU A 391 -6.59 -7.73 0.66
C LEU A 391 -5.34 -7.54 1.53
N VAL A 392 -4.16 -7.62 0.93
CA VAL A 392 -2.90 -7.26 1.58
C VAL A 392 -2.51 -5.85 1.16
N VAL A 393 -2.29 -4.96 2.11
CA VAL A 393 -1.79 -3.60 1.88
C VAL A 393 -0.41 -3.48 2.51
N VAL A 394 0.58 -3.03 1.74
CA VAL A 394 1.95 -2.85 2.21
C VAL A 394 2.30 -1.38 2.16
N GLU A 395 2.45 -0.79 3.35
CA GLU A 395 2.97 0.56 3.50
C GLU A 395 4.46 0.61 3.20
N GLU A 396 4.97 1.75 2.74
CA GLU A 396 6.36 1.95 2.33
C GLU A 396 6.95 0.79 1.52
N ALA A 397 6.18 0.32 0.53
CA ALA A 397 6.48 -0.88 -0.25
C ALA A 397 7.89 -0.87 -0.88
N HIS A 398 8.51 0.29 -1.08
CA HIS A 398 9.89 0.42 -1.57
C HIS A 398 10.95 -0.14 -0.60
N LEU A 399 10.66 -0.23 0.71
CA LEU A 399 11.53 -0.88 1.70
C LEU A 399 11.48 -2.40 1.58
N TYR A 400 10.32 -2.95 1.21
CA TYR A 400 10.07 -4.39 1.12
C TYR A 400 10.37 -4.95 -0.27
N ALA A 401 10.10 -4.18 -1.32
CA ALA A 401 10.31 -4.54 -2.71
C ALA A 401 11.17 -3.50 -3.45
N PRO A 402 12.44 -3.30 -3.05
CA PRO A 402 13.30 -2.30 -3.67
C PRO A 402 13.69 -2.66 -5.11
N GLN A 403 13.76 -1.65 -5.98
CA GLN A 403 14.30 -1.78 -7.33
C GLN A 403 15.81 -2.08 -7.27
N GLY A 404 16.25 -3.06 -8.07
CA GLY A 404 17.68 -3.40 -8.24
C GLY A 404 18.36 -4.04 -7.02
N ARG A 405 17.72 -4.09 -5.85
CA ARG A 405 18.23 -4.76 -4.64
C ARG A 405 17.41 -6.02 -4.33
N TRP A 406 18.07 -6.99 -3.72
CA TRP A 406 17.40 -8.17 -3.19
C TRP A 406 16.72 -7.84 -1.86
N SER A 407 15.53 -8.39 -1.64
CA SER A 407 14.81 -8.37 -0.37
C SER A 407 13.93 -9.63 -0.31
N PRO A 408 13.83 -10.30 0.84
CA PRO A 408 13.04 -11.52 0.97
C PRO A 408 11.54 -11.27 0.70
N ALA A 409 11.02 -10.08 1.03
CA ALA A 409 9.62 -9.74 0.79
C ALA A 409 9.32 -9.45 -0.68
N ARG A 410 10.32 -8.98 -1.46
CA ARG A 410 10.16 -8.61 -2.87
C ARG A 410 9.65 -9.77 -3.71
N GLU A 411 10.27 -10.94 -3.56
CA GLU A 411 9.94 -12.12 -4.35
C GLU A 411 8.48 -12.56 -4.11
N VAL A 412 8.06 -12.57 -2.85
CA VAL A 412 6.71 -12.96 -2.46
C VAL A 412 5.68 -11.93 -2.93
N LEU A 413 5.99 -10.63 -2.83
CA LEU A 413 5.14 -9.56 -3.34
C LEU A 413 4.97 -9.64 -4.86
N GLU A 414 6.06 -9.84 -5.60
CA GLU A 414 6.00 -10.01 -7.06
C GLU A 414 5.22 -11.28 -7.44
N LYS A 415 5.34 -12.36 -6.67
CA LYS A 415 4.54 -13.58 -6.86
C LYS A 415 3.05 -13.33 -6.61
N ILE A 416 2.70 -12.67 -5.50
CA ILE A 416 1.31 -12.29 -5.19
C ILE A 416 0.74 -11.39 -6.29
N ALA A 417 1.51 -10.43 -6.80
CA ALA A 417 1.04 -9.54 -7.85
C ALA A 417 0.82 -10.24 -9.20
N LYS A 418 1.60 -11.29 -9.51
CA LYS A 418 1.45 -12.07 -10.76
C LYS A 418 0.34 -13.13 -10.67
N GLU A 419 0.18 -13.76 -9.51
CA GLU A 419 -0.63 -14.98 -9.36
C GLU A 419 -1.78 -14.87 -8.35
N GLY A 420 -1.70 -13.91 -7.41
CA GLY A 420 -2.62 -13.77 -6.27
C GLY A 420 -4.08 -13.64 -6.66
N ARG A 421 -4.36 -13.01 -7.82
CA ARG A 421 -5.72 -12.92 -8.39
C ARG A 421 -6.41 -14.29 -8.48
N LYS A 422 -5.70 -15.37 -8.83
CA LYS A 422 -6.28 -16.72 -8.96
C LYS A 422 -6.69 -17.31 -7.61
N PHE A 423 -6.07 -16.85 -6.53
CA PHE A 423 -6.29 -17.34 -5.18
C PHE A 423 -7.14 -16.38 -4.32
N GLY A 424 -7.62 -15.27 -4.90
CA GLY A 424 -8.39 -14.25 -4.18
C GLY A 424 -7.52 -13.33 -3.31
N ILE A 425 -6.22 -13.25 -3.56
CA ILE A 425 -5.30 -12.35 -2.83
C ILE A 425 -5.16 -11.05 -3.63
N GLY A 426 -5.72 -9.97 -3.09
CA GLY A 426 -5.51 -8.62 -3.61
C GLY A 426 -4.28 -7.97 -2.98
N LEU A 427 -3.68 -7.02 -3.69
CA LEU A 427 -2.47 -6.32 -3.25
C LEU A 427 -2.61 -4.81 -3.44
N GLY A 428 -2.41 -4.05 -2.37
CA GLY A 428 -2.27 -2.60 -2.37
C GLY A 428 -0.83 -2.23 -2.02
N VAL A 429 -0.09 -1.61 -2.94
CA VAL A 429 1.26 -1.12 -2.68
C VAL A 429 1.22 0.37 -2.43
N VAL A 430 1.80 0.82 -1.33
CA VAL A 430 1.80 2.23 -0.93
C VAL A 430 3.23 2.68 -0.82
N SER A 431 3.65 3.71 -1.55
CA SER A 431 5.03 4.18 -1.53
C SER A 431 5.14 5.68 -1.79
N GLN A 432 6.06 6.31 -1.07
CA GLN A 432 6.46 7.69 -1.36
C GLN A 432 7.63 7.83 -2.35
N ARG A 433 8.26 6.70 -2.69
CA ARG A 433 9.44 6.63 -3.56
C ARG A 433 9.17 5.67 -4.71
N PRO A 434 8.40 6.06 -5.73
CA PRO A 434 8.01 5.16 -6.81
C PRO A 434 9.23 4.60 -7.55
N ARG A 435 10.29 5.38 -7.77
CA ARG A 435 11.53 4.91 -8.44
C ARG A 435 12.32 3.86 -7.67
N GLU A 436 12.19 3.86 -6.34
CA GLU A 436 12.86 2.87 -5.50
C GLU A 436 12.03 1.58 -5.40
N LEU A 437 10.79 1.55 -5.89
CA LEU A 437 9.92 0.37 -5.88
C LEU A 437 10.19 -0.53 -7.09
N SER A 438 10.06 -1.84 -6.91
CA SER A 438 10.18 -2.82 -7.99
C SER A 438 9.26 -2.48 -9.16
N GLN A 439 9.84 -2.26 -10.33
CA GLN A 439 9.10 -2.02 -11.57
C GLN A 439 8.20 -3.21 -11.92
N THR A 440 8.66 -4.44 -11.67
CA THR A 440 7.86 -5.66 -11.87
C THR A 440 6.61 -5.63 -11.00
N LEU A 441 6.74 -5.23 -9.74
CA LEU A 441 5.61 -5.14 -8.81
C LEU A 441 4.63 -4.05 -9.22
N LEU A 442 5.15 -2.87 -9.56
CA LEU A 442 4.32 -1.73 -9.97
C LEU A 442 3.58 -2.00 -11.29
N ALA A 443 4.21 -2.73 -12.23
CA ALA A 443 3.58 -3.11 -13.49
C ALA A 443 2.41 -4.08 -13.38
N GLN A 444 2.33 -4.82 -12.27
CA GLN A 444 1.18 -5.69 -11.98
C GLN A 444 0.03 -4.93 -11.29
N CYS A 445 0.24 -3.68 -10.87
CA CYS A 445 -0.82 -2.86 -10.30
C CYS A 445 -1.66 -2.25 -11.42
N GLY A 446 -2.91 -2.70 -11.53
CA GLY A 446 -3.83 -2.20 -12.54
C GLY A 446 -4.36 -0.80 -12.21
N THR A 447 -4.67 -0.52 -10.94
CA THR A 447 -5.21 0.78 -10.53
C THR A 447 -4.13 1.67 -9.94
N LEU A 448 -3.95 2.86 -10.49
CA LEU A 448 -3.10 3.92 -9.95
C LEU A 448 -3.93 4.93 -9.16
N ILE A 449 -3.48 5.24 -7.95
CA ILE A 449 -3.93 6.38 -7.14
C ILE A 449 -2.70 7.26 -6.90
N ALA A 450 -2.47 8.20 -7.81
CA ALA A 450 -1.33 9.10 -7.77
C ALA A 450 -1.72 10.44 -7.12
N LEU A 451 -1.17 10.70 -5.94
CA LEU A 451 -1.23 12.02 -5.32
C LEU A 451 -0.16 12.93 -5.94
N ARG A 452 -0.14 14.19 -5.50
CA ARG A 452 0.82 15.20 -5.96
C ARG A 452 2.24 14.62 -6.03
N THR A 453 2.84 14.66 -7.21
CA THR A 453 4.21 14.20 -7.49
C THR A 453 4.87 15.21 -8.42
N VAL A 454 5.89 15.92 -7.93
CA VAL A 454 6.55 17.04 -8.65
C VAL A 454 7.80 16.58 -9.40
N ASN A 455 8.47 15.53 -8.91
CA ASN A 455 9.69 15.03 -9.53
C ASN A 455 9.41 14.41 -10.91
N PRO A 456 9.99 14.95 -12.01
CA PRO A 456 9.77 14.41 -13.35
C PRO A 456 10.29 12.98 -13.53
N GLU A 457 11.30 12.57 -12.75
CA GLU A 457 11.82 11.21 -12.81
C GLU A 457 10.85 10.19 -12.21
N ASP A 458 10.16 10.58 -11.13
CA ASP A 458 9.11 9.77 -10.51
C ASP A 458 7.92 9.63 -11.46
N GLN A 459 7.50 10.73 -12.11
CA GLN A 459 6.47 10.72 -13.13
C GLN A 459 6.83 9.81 -14.32
N ARG A 460 8.06 9.91 -14.84
CA ARG A 460 8.55 9.04 -15.91
C ARG A 460 8.55 7.57 -15.51
N HIS A 461 8.93 7.27 -14.26
CA HIS A 461 8.92 5.91 -13.75
C HIS A 461 7.51 5.34 -13.64
N ILE A 462 6.52 6.14 -13.20
CA ILE A 462 5.11 5.74 -13.19
C ILE A 462 4.63 5.42 -14.62
N LEU A 463 4.92 6.32 -15.57
CA LEU A 463 4.55 6.15 -16.98
C LEU A 463 5.17 4.92 -17.64
N SER A 464 6.39 4.56 -17.26
CA SER A 464 7.07 3.38 -17.82
C SER A 464 6.69 2.07 -17.14
N SER A 465 5.97 2.13 -16.02
CA SER A 465 5.68 0.96 -15.19
C SER A 465 4.22 0.54 -15.27
N MET A 466 3.27 1.47 -15.30
CA MET A 466 1.84 1.13 -15.25
C MET A 466 1.19 1.13 -16.63
N GLU A 467 0.33 0.13 -16.85
CA GLU A 467 -0.50 0.02 -18.05
C GLU A 467 -1.71 0.98 -17.98
N ASP A 468 -2.25 1.35 -19.15
CA ASP A 468 -3.50 2.13 -19.27
C ASP A 468 -3.50 3.50 -18.56
N VAL A 469 -2.35 4.17 -18.51
CA VAL A 469 -2.23 5.55 -18.03
C VAL A 469 -1.80 6.48 -19.16
N ALA A 470 -2.61 7.50 -19.45
CA ALA A 470 -2.26 8.50 -20.46
C ALA A 470 -1.17 9.46 -19.96
N ARG A 471 -0.22 9.79 -20.83
CA ARG A 471 0.93 10.66 -20.54
C ARG A 471 0.49 12.01 -19.98
N GLU A 472 -0.48 12.62 -20.64
CA GLU A 472 -1.00 13.95 -20.32
C GLU A 472 -1.63 14.00 -18.92
N LEU A 473 -2.11 12.87 -18.40
CA LEU A 473 -2.64 12.76 -17.04
C LEU A 473 -1.52 12.81 -15.99
N ILE A 474 -0.41 12.11 -16.26
CA ILE A 474 0.72 12.04 -15.33
C ILE A 474 1.50 13.36 -15.28
N GLU A 475 1.64 14.04 -16.40
CA GLU A 475 2.27 15.38 -16.44
C GLU A 475 1.49 16.39 -15.55
N GLY A 476 0.18 16.20 -15.41
CA GLY A 476 -0.68 16.99 -14.53
C GLY A 476 -0.50 16.76 -13.02
N LEU A 477 0.25 15.73 -12.58
CA LEU A 477 0.42 15.41 -11.16
C LEU A 477 1.11 16.52 -10.35
N SER A 478 1.93 17.34 -11.00
CA SER A 478 2.65 18.45 -10.36
C SER A 478 1.71 19.57 -9.87
N GLY A 479 0.58 19.75 -10.56
CA GLY A 479 -0.43 20.77 -10.30
C GLY A 479 -1.50 20.38 -9.27
N LEU A 480 -1.52 19.12 -8.82
CA LEU A 480 -2.48 18.65 -7.82
C LEU A 480 -2.28 19.34 -6.47
N ARG A 481 -3.38 19.63 -5.77
CA ARG A 481 -3.36 20.13 -4.39
C ARG A 481 -3.19 18.98 -3.40
N ILE A 482 -2.86 19.30 -2.14
CA ILE A 482 -2.80 18.32 -1.06
C ILE A 482 -4.18 17.65 -0.91
N GLY A 483 -4.19 16.32 -0.81
CA GLY A 483 -5.41 15.50 -0.77
C GLY A 483 -6.15 15.38 -2.10
N GLU A 484 -5.62 15.90 -3.21
CA GLU A 484 -6.08 15.53 -4.55
C GLU A 484 -5.26 14.36 -5.08
N ALA A 485 -5.96 13.44 -5.74
CA ALA A 485 -5.35 12.27 -6.38
C ALA A 485 -5.88 12.11 -7.80
N LEU A 486 -4.98 11.86 -8.75
CA LEU A 486 -5.32 11.28 -10.04
C LEU A 486 -5.54 9.78 -9.84
N ILE A 487 -6.70 9.31 -10.22
CA ILE A 487 -7.07 7.90 -10.12
C ILE A 487 -7.31 7.37 -11.53
N SER A 488 -6.60 6.31 -11.91
CA SER A 488 -6.73 5.64 -13.21
C SER A 488 -6.66 4.13 -13.04
N GLY A 489 -7.18 3.38 -14.01
CA GLY A 489 -7.15 1.91 -13.99
C GLY A 489 -8.46 1.25 -13.54
N PRO A 490 -8.56 -0.10 -13.58
CA PRO A 490 -9.78 -0.92 -13.62
C PRO A 490 -10.77 -0.69 -12.46
N ALA A 491 -10.32 -0.19 -11.31
CA ALA A 491 -11.23 0.11 -10.21
C ALA A 491 -12.00 1.44 -10.35
N ALA A 492 -11.50 2.40 -11.12
CA ALA A 492 -12.11 3.71 -11.31
C ALA A 492 -13.14 3.70 -12.45
N PRO A 493 -14.38 4.20 -12.31
CA PRO A 493 -15.32 4.23 -13.43
C PRO A 493 -14.74 4.87 -14.70
N LEU A 494 -14.11 6.04 -14.54
CA LEU A 494 -13.23 6.69 -15.52
C LEU A 494 -12.04 7.35 -14.79
N PRO A 495 -10.91 7.56 -15.47
CA PRO A 495 -9.78 8.31 -14.94
C PRO A 495 -10.15 9.72 -14.44
N ALA A 496 -10.01 10.01 -13.15
CA ALA A 496 -10.49 11.26 -12.56
C ALA A 496 -9.49 11.90 -11.59
N ILE A 497 -9.57 13.22 -11.43
CA ILE A 497 -8.92 13.95 -10.33
C ILE A 497 -9.93 14.06 -9.19
N VAL A 498 -9.60 13.45 -8.07
CA VAL A 498 -10.50 13.27 -6.92
C VAL A 498 -9.93 13.99 -5.72
N LYS A 499 -10.75 14.82 -5.06
CA LYS A 499 -10.46 15.33 -3.72
C LYS A 499 -10.83 14.23 -2.73
N VAL A 500 -9.80 13.54 -2.23
CA VAL A 500 -9.96 12.48 -1.23
C VAL A 500 -10.51 13.10 0.06
N TYR A 501 -11.43 12.39 0.72
CA TYR A 501 -11.95 12.85 1.99
C TYR A 501 -10.85 13.04 3.03
N HIS A 502 -10.97 14.08 3.86
CA HIS A 502 -10.11 14.24 5.02
C HIS A 502 -10.56 13.25 6.10
N PHE A 503 -9.70 12.28 6.40
CA PHE A 503 -10.01 11.13 7.25
C PHE A 503 -10.51 11.55 8.65
N PRO A 504 -9.82 12.45 9.39
CA PRO A 504 -10.31 12.90 10.69
C PRO A 504 -11.67 13.57 10.64
N HIS A 505 -11.94 14.35 9.58
CA HIS A 505 -13.23 15.01 9.43
C HIS A 505 -14.36 14.04 9.08
N LYS A 506 -14.07 13.00 8.28
CA LYS A 506 -15.07 12.01 7.85
C LYS A 506 -15.36 10.95 8.92
N PHE A 507 -14.35 10.50 9.65
CA PHE A 507 -14.44 9.36 10.56
C PHE A 507 -14.29 9.72 12.05
N GLY A 508 -13.96 10.98 12.37
CA GLY A 508 -13.94 11.50 13.74
C GLY A 508 -12.72 11.06 14.58
N ILE A 509 -11.69 10.49 13.96
CA ILE A 509 -10.46 10.04 14.61
C ILE A 509 -9.23 10.46 13.83
N ASP A 510 -8.15 10.77 14.54
CA ASP A 510 -6.86 11.10 13.93
C ASP A 510 -6.05 9.85 13.59
N LEU A 511 -5.15 9.97 12.61
CA LEU A 511 -4.10 8.97 12.36
C LEU A 511 -2.86 9.29 13.20
N GLY A 512 -1.99 8.28 13.36
CA GLY A 512 -0.67 8.45 13.96
C GLY A 512 0.30 9.20 13.04
N GLY A 513 1.56 9.27 13.46
CA GLY A 513 2.64 9.79 12.59
C GLY A 513 2.66 11.31 12.37
N LYS A 514 1.88 12.11 13.12
CA LYS A 514 1.95 13.57 13.02
C LYS A 514 3.37 14.07 13.35
N ASP A 515 3.85 15.03 12.57
CA ASP A 515 5.12 15.72 12.85
C ASP A 515 5.09 16.30 14.26
N ILE A 516 6.23 16.20 14.95
CA ILE A 516 6.38 16.80 16.28
C ILE A 516 6.18 18.31 16.14
N ASN A 517 5.26 18.87 16.92
CA ASN A 517 5.09 20.31 16.99
C ASN A 517 6.24 20.91 17.82
N TRP A 518 7.32 21.26 17.12
CA TRP A 518 8.53 21.83 17.72
C TRP A 518 8.23 23.02 18.62
N VAL A 519 7.33 23.92 18.21
CA VAL A 519 7.01 25.13 18.98
C VAL A 519 6.36 24.76 20.30
N GLU A 520 5.39 23.85 20.27
CA GLU A 520 4.68 23.39 21.45
C GLU A 520 5.60 22.60 22.40
N GLU A 521 6.37 21.65 21.87
CA GLU A 521 7.28 20.83 22.66
C GLU A 521 8.44 21.64 23.25
N TRP A 522 9.02 22.59 22.51
CA TRP A 522 10.08 23.48 23.03
C TRP A 522 9.56 24.56 23.97
N SER A 523 8.26 24.88 23.91
CA SER A 523 7.64 25.83 24.84
C SER A 523 7.24 25.19 26.18
N ARG A 524 7.25 23.85 26.27
CA ARG A 524 6.92 23.11 27.48
C ARG A 524 8.19 22.77 28.25
N LYS A 525 8.10 22.79 29.57
CA LYS A 525 9.19 22.27 30.41
C LYS A 525 9.36 20.77 30.10
N PRO A 526 10.58 20.28 29.83
CA PRO A 526 10.83 18.86 29.62
C PRO A 526 10.26 18.02 30.77
N ARG A 527 9.70 16.87 30.42
CA ARG A 527 9.23 15.89 31.41
C ARG A 527 10.34 14.87 31.65
N ILE A 528 10.57 14.56 32.92
CA ILE A 528 11.40 13.41 33.34
C ILE A 528 10.65 12.15 32.92
N LEU A 529 11.16 11.47 31.88
CA LEU A 529 10.63 10.21 31.38
C LEU A 529 11.68 9.12 31.57
N ASP A 530 11.26 7.99 32.15
CA ASP A 530 12.08 6.79 32.18
C ASP A 530 12.10 6.16 30.79
N LEU A 531 13.28 6.16 30.16
CA LEU A 531 13.48 5.61 28.83
C LEU A 531 13.95 4.16 28.84
N ALA A 532 14.32 3.61 30.01
CA ALA A 532 14.77 2.23 30.10
C ALA A 532 13.73 1.25 29.50
N PRO A 533 12.41 1.41 29.69
CA PRO A 533 11.41 0.54 29.07
C PRO A 533 11.34 0.61 27.54
N PHE A 534 11.86 1.68 26.93
CA PHE A 534 11.80 1.89 25.48
C PHE A 534 13.14 1.61 24.79
N ILE A 535 14.23 1.56 25.56
CA ILE A 535 15.59 1.28 25.07
C ILE A 535 15.95 -0.18 25.31
N ILE A 536 15.69 -0.69 26.53
CA ILE A 536 16.06 -2.05 26.91
C ILE A 536 14.97 -3.01 26.43
N GLY A 537 15.40 -4.03 25.68
CA GLY A 537 14.50 -4.99 25.06
C GLY A 537 13.66 -5.80 26.04
N GLU A 538 14.20 -6.07 27.24
CA GLU A 538 13.54 -6.73 28.37
C GLU A 538 13.86 -5.95 29.65
N LEU A 539 12.84 -5.69 30.47
CA LEU A 539 13.03 -5.28 31.86
C LEU A 539 12.38 -6.37 32.70
N GLU A 540 13.10 -6.99 33.62
CA GLU A 540 12.45 -7.83 34.62
C GLU A 540 11.60 -6.94 35.53
N GLU A 541 10.41 -7.39 35.96
CA GLU A 541 9.51 -6.57 36.80
C GLU A 541 10.19 -6.06 38.09
N GLU A 542 11.22 -6.78 38.57
CA GLU A 542 12.00 -6.46 39.76
C GLU A 542 13.07 -5.36 39.52
N GLU A 543 13.45 -5.06 38.27
CA GLU A 543 14.49 -4.08 37.90
C GLU A 543 13.98 -2.64 37.80
N ARG A 544 12.71 -2.38 38.13
CA ARG A 544 12.09 -1.03 38.18
C ARG A 544 12.70 -0.08 39.24
N ARG A 545 13.86 -0.38 39.82
CA ARG A 545 14.35 0.25 41.07
C ARG A 545 15.34 1.40 40.95
N GLU A 546 15.89 1.74 39.80
CA GLU A 546 16.66 2.99 39.67
C GLU A 546 16.27 3.74 38.40
N ARG A 547 15.58 4.88 38.61
CA ARG A 547 15.11 5.77 37.55
C ARG A 547 16.31 6.58 37.04
N LEU A 548 16.76 6.32 35.83
CA LEU A 548 17.66 7.23 35.12
C LEU A 548 16.84 7.99 34.08
N SER A 549 16.80 9.31 34.23
CA SER A 549 16.05 10.21 33.36
C SER A 549 16.91 10.77 32.22
N LEU A 550 16.27 11.17 31.12
CA LEU A 550 16.96 11.78 29.97
C LEU A 550 17.76 13.05 30.35
N GLU A 551 17.32 13.82 31.35
CA GLU A 551 18.04 14.99 31.90
C GLU A 551 19.21 14.63 32.82
N GLU A 552 19.27 13.42 33.39
CA GLU A 552 20.47 12.95 34.11
C GLU A 552 21.54 12.42 33.14
N PHE A 553 21.17 12.18 31.88
CA PHE A 553 22.03 11.69 30.82
C PHE A 553 22.54 12.81 29.87
N LEU A 554 21.81 13.92 29.72
CA LEU A 554 22.16 15.12 28.94
C LEU A 554 22.71 16.22 29.85
#